data_AF-A0A0B3RWH9-F1
#
_entry.id   AF-A0A0B3RWH9-F1
#
_cell.length_a   1.000
_cell.length_b   1.000
_cell.length_c   1.000
_cell.angle_alpha   90.00
_cell.angle_beta   90.00
_cell.angle_gamma   90.00
#
_symmetry.space_group_name_H-M   'P 1'
#
loop_
_entity.id
_entity.type
_entity.pdbx_description
1 polymer ?
#
loop_
_entity_poly.entity_id
_entity_poly.type
_entity_poly.pdbx_seq_one_letter_code
_entity_poly.pdbx_strand_id
1 'polypeptide(L)' 'METYSFLRQLADSWALLAMFAFFVGIVIWAFRPGSGKVHSDTANIPFRHENRPAPASGDDTPAAN' A
#
# COMPACT_ATOMS: atom_id res chain seq x y z
N MET A 1 10.71 43.35 21.08
CA MET A 1 11.29 42.79 19.84
C MET A 1 11.50 41.27 19.93
N GLU A 2 11.78 40.71 21.11
CA GLU A 2 11.95 39.26 21.34
C GLU A 2 10.77 38.39 20.85
N THR A 3 9.54 38.69 21.26
CA THR A 3 8.34 37.89 20.91
C THR A 3 8.01 37.92 19.42
N TYR A 4 8.18 39.07 18.76
CA TYR A 4 7.93 39.20 17.32
C TYR A 4 8.95 38.40 16.49
N SER A 5 10.23 38.45 16.88
CA SER A 5 11.30 37.68 16.24
C SER A 5 11.04 36.17 16.32
N PHE A 6 10.64 35.70 17.50
CA PHE A 6 10.31 34.29 17.72
C PHE A 6 9.12 33.83 16.84
N LEU A 7 8.01 34.57 16.85
CA LEU A 7 6.83 34.25 16.05
C LEU A 7 7.13 34.28 14.54
N ARG A 8 8.03 35.17 14.11
CA ARG A 8 8.45 35.27 12.71
C ARG A 8 9.29 34.07 12.27
N GLN A 9 10.27 33.66 13.08
CA GLN A 9 11.08 32.47 12.78
C GLN A 9 10.23 31.19 12.73
N LEU A 10 9.23 31.07 13.60
CA LEU A 10 8.25 30.01 13.55
C LEU A 10 7.45 30.04 12.23
N ALA A 11 6.93 31.22 11.86
CA ALA A 11 6.14 31.39 10.63
C ALA A 11 6.95 31.11 9.35
N ASP A 12 8.21 31.55 9.30
CA ASP A 12 9.08 31.38 8.13
C ASP A 12 9.43 29.90 7.87
N SER A 13 9.42 29.05 8.90
CA SER A 13 9.76 27.61 8.79
C SER A 13 8.66 26.74 8.17
N TRP A 14 7.45 27.29 7.97
CA TRP A 14 6.26 26.48 7.69
C TRP A 14 6.25 25.80 6.32
N ALA A 15 6.79 26.48 5.31
CA ALA A 15 6.97 25.90 3.98
C ALA A 15 7.96 24.72 3.98
N LEU A 16 9.05 24.83 4.74
CA LEU A 16 10.04 23.74 4.88
C LEU A 16 9.45 22.54 5.61
N LEU A 17 8.67 22.77 6.67
CA LEU A 17 7.94 21.72 7.39
C LEU A 17 6.94 20.99 6.49
N ALA A 18 6.18 21.72 5.67
CA ALA A 18 5.26 21.13 4.70
C ALA A 18 5.99 20.25 3.67
N MET A 19 7.11 20.72 3.12
CA MET A 19 7.93 19.94 2.18
C MET A 19 8.48 18.67 2.82
N PHE A 20 8.99 18.77 4.04
CA PHE A 20 9.50 17.62 4.80
C PHE A 20 8.41 16.59 5.09
N ALA A 21 7.25 17.03 5.58
CA ALA A 21 6.11 16.16 5.85
C ALA A 21 5.59 15.48 4.57
N PHE A 22 5.50 16.23 3.46
CA PHE A 22 5.14 15.68 2.16
C PHE A 22 6.12 14.60 1.70
N PHE A 23 7.43 14.88 1.79
CA PHE A 23 8.47 13.93 1.43
C PHE A 23 8.35 12.63 2.23
N VAL A 24 8.24 12.72 3.57
CA VAL A 24 8.03 11.56 4.43
C VAL A 24 6.74 10.82 4.07
N GLY A 25 5.67 11.54 3.75
CA GLY A 25 4.41 10.97 3.27
C GLY A 25 4.59 10.13 2.00
N ILE A 26 5.33 10.65 1.02
CA ILE A 26 5.66 9.91 -0.22
C ILE A 26 6.52 8.69 0.08
N VAL A 27 7.52 8.80 0.96
CA VAL A 27 8.36 7.67 1.37
C VAL A 27 7.52 6.56 1.99
N ILE A 28 6.65 6.91 2.95
CA ILE A 28 5.74 5.94 3.59
C ILE A 28 4.80 5.32 2.57
N TRP A 29 4.28 6.12 1.63
CA TRP A 29 3.39 5.63 0.56
C TRP A 29 4.10 4.67 -0.39
N ALA A 30 5.35 4.96 -0.78
CA ALA A 30 6.15 4.09 -1.63
C ALA A 30 6.44 2.73 -0.96
N PHE A 31 6.66 2.73 0.35
CA PHE A 31 6.85 1.52 1.14
C PHE A 31 5.54 0.86 1.60
N ARG A 32 4.37 1.41 1.28
CA ARG A 32 3.06 0.81 1.61
C ARG A 32 2.98 -0.57 0.94
N PRO A 33 2.94 -1.67 1.70
CA PRO A 33 2.90 -3.03 1.15
C PRO A 33 1.48 -3.34 0.63
N GLY A 34 1.10 -2.74 -0.50
CA GLY A 34 -0.22 -2.88 -1.12
C GLY A 34 -0.24 -3.80 -2.35
N SER A 35 0.86 -3.81 -3.12
CA SER A 35 0.96 -4.45 -4.43
C SER A 35 1.20 -5.97 -4.40
N GLY A 36 1.65 -6.52 -3.27
CA GLY A 36 2.04 -7.93 -3.17
C GLY A 36 0.89 -8.93 -3.32
N LYS A 37 -0.35 -8.54 -2.97
CA LYS A 37 -1.49 -9.48 -2.94
C LYS A 37 -1.91 -9.94 -4.34
N VAL A 38 -1.88 -9.04 -5.33
CA VAL A 38 -2.25 -9.38 -6.72
C VAL A 38 -1.14 -10.20 -7.38
N HIS A 39 0.13 -9.83 -7.15
CA HIS A 39 1.27 -10.57 -7.69
C HIS A 39 1.40 -11.98 -7.10
N SER A 40 1.07 -12.15 -5.82
CA SER A 40 1.07 -13.46 -5.16
C SER A 40 0.00 -14.39 -5.72
N ASP A 41 -1.15 -13.87 -6.13
CA ASP A 41 -2.26 -14.68 -6.67
C ASP A 41 -1.95 -15.14 -8.10
N THR A 42 -1.38 -14.26 -8.93
CA THR A 42 -0.92 -14.62 -10.30
C THR A 42 0.25 -15.60 -10.29
N ALA A 43 1.24 -15.42 -9.40
CA ALA A 43 2.38 -16.33 -9.28
C ALA A 43 1.98 -17.75 -8.85
N ASN A 44 0.83 -17.89 -8.17
CA ASN A 44 0.34 -19.19 -7.73
C ASN A 44 -0.49 -19.92 -8.80
N ILE A 45 -0.79 -19.31 -9.95
CA ILE A 45 -1.57 -19.95 -11.03
C ILE A 45 -0.95 -21.27 -11.51
N PRO A 46 0.37 -21.37 -11.78
CA PRO A 46 0.98 -22.64 -12.22
C PRO A 46 1.03 -23.69 -11.10
N PHE A 47 1.15 -23.27 -9.84
CA PHE A 47 1.33 -24.15 -8.68
C PHE A 47 0.03 -24.52 -7.96
N ARG A 48 -1.10 -23.90 -8.35
CA ARG A 48 -2.42 -24.07 -7.73
C ARG A 48 -2.92 -25.52 -7.67
N HIS A 49 -2.41 -26.39 -8.53
CA HIS A 49 -2.86 -27.78 -8.67
C HIS A 49 -1.77 -28.82 -8.36
N GLU A 50 -0.63 -28.42 -7.77
CA GLU A 50 0.44 -29.37 -7.44
C GLU A 50 0.02 -30.38 -6.36
N ASN A 51 -0.77 -29.94 -5.38
CA ASN A 51 -1.21 -30.79 -4.26
C ASN A 51 -2.54 -31.52 -4.53
N ARG A 52 -3.26 -31.19 -5.61
CA ARG A 52 -4.52 -31.84 -5.98
C ARG A 52 -4.83 -31.58 -7.46
N PRO A 53 -5.21 -32.62 -8.24
CA PRO A 53 -5.62 -32.44 -9.63
C PRO A 53 -6.74 -31.39 -9.73
N ALA A 54 -6.73 -30.59 -10.80
CA ALA A 54 -7.85 -29.70 -11.11
C ALA A 54 -9.13 -30.55 -11.27
N PRO A 55 -10.28 -30.12 -10.69
CA PRO A 55 -11.55 -30.80 -10.94
C PRO A 55 -11.83 -30.79 -12.44
N ALA A 56 -12.35 -31.90 -12.96
CA ALA A 56 -12.73 -31.98 -14.36
C ALA A 56 -13.77 -30.87 -14.65
N SER A 57 -13.50 -30.05 -15.65
CA SER A 57 -14.43 -29.03 -16.13
C SER A 57 -15.74 -29.70 -16.54
N GLY A 58 -16.72 -29.72 -15.63
CA GLY A 58 -17.95 -30.50 -15.79
C GLY A 58 -18.80 -30.62 -14.53
N ASP A 59 -18.22 -30.47 -13.33
CA ASP A 59 -18.97 -30.59 -12.07
C ASP A 59 -19.41 -29.22 -11.51
N ASP A 60 -20.09 -28.42 -12.34
CA ASP A 60 -20.91 -27.30 -11.84
C ASP A 60 -22.21 -27.85 -11.25
N THR A 61 -22.14 -28.66 -10.19
CA THR A 61 -23.32 -28.97 -9.39
C THR A 61 -23.48 -27.86 -8.36
N PRO A 62 -24.49 -26.98 -8.47
CA PRO A 62 -24.73 -25.98 -7.44
C PRO A 62 -25.06 -26.72 -6.15
N ALA A 63 -24.29 -26.47 -5.09
CA ALA A 63 -24.56 -27.03 -3.79
C ALA A 63 -26.00 -26.66 -3.39
N ALA A 64 -26.87 -27.68 -3.34
CA ALA A 64 -28.23 -27.54 -2.86
C ALA A 64 -28.18 -27.13 -1.37
N ASN A 65 -28.87 -26.03 -1.09
CA ASN A 65 -29.09 -25.43 0.21
C ASN A 65 -29.85 -26.35 1.18
#